data_AF-W4UVV0-F1
#
_entry.id   AF-W4UVV0-F1
#
_cell.length_a   1.000
_cell.length_b   1.000
_cell.length_c   1.000
_cell.angle_alpha   90.00
_cell.angle_beta   90.00
_cell.angle_gamma   90.00
#
_symmetry.space_group_name_H-M   'P 1'
#
loop_
_entity.id
_entity.type
_entity.pdbx_description
1 polymer ?
#
loop_
_entity_poly.entity_id
_entity_poly.type
_entity_poly.pdbx_seq_one_letter_code
_entity_poly.pdbx_strand_id
1 'polypeptide(L)'
;MSVLGYNLPKVYEGRGPLEAASIGIDLQPGEMAMRCNLICVEEEILKNHSSGHISTEEADVLIQFLQEKLGNDRVRFHSGVQYRHLLVIKGGNKQIDCTPPHDVPLKPFGPLMVKALVPEAQETADLINELILKSQELLKDHPLNLKRMAEGKDTANSIWPWSPGYRPQMPLLADTFPQVKRGAVISAVDLINGIGYYAGLRRIAVEGATGLYNTNYENKVAAASKR
;
A
#
# COMPACT_ATOMS: atom_id res chain seq x y z
N MET A 1 4.60 12.10 -11.10
CA MET A 1 5.88 12.71 -10.70
C MET A 1 6.50 13.50 -11.85
N SER A 2 6.55 12.99 -13.09
CA SER A 2 7.10 13.73 -14.25
C SER A 2 6.44 15.08 -14.50
N VAL A 3 5.13 15.21 -14.25
CA VAL A 3 4.40 16.49 -14.32
C VAL A 3 4.98 17.56 -13.39
N LEU A 4 5.56 17.15 -12.25
CA LEU A 4 6.23 18.04 -11.30
C LEU A 4 7.73 18.22 -11.62
N GLY A 5 8.21 17.75 -12.77
CA GLY A 5 9.60 17.90 -13.21
C GLY A 5 10.58 16.81 -12.74
N TYR A 6 10.10 15.77 -12.04
CA TYR A 6 10.98 14.72 -11.52
C TYR A 6 11.41 13.70 -12.58
N ASN A 7 12.68 13.29 -12.53
CA ASN A 7 13.22 12.18 -13.32
C ASN A 7 12.89 10.83 -12.65
N LEU A 8 11.87 10.14 -13.18
CA LEU A 8 11.31 8.90 -12.60
C LEU A 8 12.37 7.82 -12.31
N PRO A 9 13.23 7.39 -13.26
CA PRO A 9 14.29 6.42 -12.99
C PRO A 9 15.19 6.74 -11.79
N LYS A 10 15.32 8.01 -11.39
CA LYS A 10 16.15 8.42 -10.27
C LYS A 10 15.44 8.45 -8.93
N VAL A 11 14.13 8.71 -8.91
CA VAL A 11 13.41 9.02 -7.66
C VAL A 11 12.26 8.08 -7.36
N TYR A 12 11.78 7.33 -8.35
CA TYR A 12 10.65 6.45 -8.16
C TYR A 12 11.10 5.16 -7.48
N GLU A 13 10.60 4.95 -6.27
CA GLU A 13 10.92 3.79 -5.44
C GLU A 13 9.85 2.70 -5.48
N GLY A 14 8.72 2.91 -6.17
CA GLY A 14 7.56 2.02 -6.09
C GLY A 14 6.35 2.69 -5.46
N ARG A 15 5.23 1.97 -5.39
CA ARG A 15 3.98 2.50 -4.83
C ARG A 15 3.95 2.42 -3.31
N GLY A 16 4.55 1.38 -2.70
CA GLY A 16 4.58 1.22 -1.23
C GLY A 16 5.00 2.47 -0.47
N PRO A 17 6.14 3.10 -0.80
CA PRO A 17 6.59 4.32 -0.11
C PRO A 17 5.69 5.53 -0.27
N LEU A 18 5.03 5.66 -1.42
CA LEU A 18 4.10 6.75 -1.70
C LEU A 18 2.79 6.56 -0.92
N GLU A 19 2.33 5.31 -0.78
CA GLU A 19 1.19 4.95 0.07
C GLU A 19 1.52 5.15 1.55
N ALA A 20 2.75 4.84 2.00
CA ALA A 20 3.16 5.12 3.36
C ALA A 20 2.98 6.61 3.73
N ALA A 21 3.48 7.49 2.88
CA ALA A 21 3.34 8.93 3.08
C ALA A 21 1.89 9.42 3.05
N SER A 22 1.01 8.80 2.26
CA SER A 22 -0.40 9.21 2.15
C SER A 22 -1.15 9.00 3.47
N ILE A 23 -0.89 7.89 4.16
CA ILE A 23 -1.50 7.55 5.45
C ILE A 23 -0.71 8.10 6.66
N GLY A 24 0.31 8.92 6.42
CA GLY A 24 1.08 9.60 7.47
C GLY A 24 2.22 8.79 8.07
N ILE A 25 2.64 7.71 7.41
CA ILE A 25 3.81 6.92 7.80
C ILE A 25 5.05 7.47 7.09
N ASP A 26 5.92 8.11 7.88
CA ASP A 26 7.19 8.64 7.39
C ASP A 26 8.30 7.58 7.51
N LEU A 27 8.71 7.02 6.36
CA LEU A 27 9.73 5.96 6.34
C LEU A 27 11.09 6.48 6.79
N GLN A 28 11.67 5.77 7.74
CA GLN A 28 12.99 6.02 8.27
C GLN A 28 14.09 5.37 7.41
N PRO A 29 15.36 5.81 7.54
CA PRO A 29 16.47 5.14 6.89
C PRO A 29 16.52 3.64 7.20
N GLY A 30 16.64 2.81 6.16
CA GLY A 30 16.64 1.35 6.28
C GLY A 30 15.25 0.71 6.35
N GLU A 31 14.16 1.49 6.26
CA GLU A 31 12.81 0.94 6.14
C GLU A 31 12.40 0.79 4.68
N MET A 32 11.85 -0.39 4.35
CA MET A 32 11.21 -0.69 3.08
C MET A 32 9.70 -0.73 3.28
N ALA A 33 8.94 -0.09 2.41
CA ALA A 33 7.47 -0.16 2.40
C ALA A 33 6.94 -0.87 1.17
N MET A 34 5.86 -1.60 1.36
CA MET A 34 5.14 -2.35 0.31
C MET A 34 3.65 -2.06 0.46
N ARG A 35 2.93 -2.05 -0.67
CA ARG A 35 1.47 -2.24 -0.59
C ARG A 35 1.21 -3.64 -0.08
N CYS A 36 0.17 -3.82 0.71
CA CYS A 36 -0.23 -5.10 1.25
C CYS A 36 -1.73 -5.26 1.01
N ASN A 37 -2.11 -6.11 0.04
CA ASN A 37 -3.51 -6.39 -0.20
C ASN A 37 -4.02 -7.46 0.76
N LEU A 38 -5.26 -7.34 1.23
CA LEU A 38 -6.03 -8.51 1.67
C LEU A 38 -6.70 -9.14 0.45
N ILE A 39 -6.42 -10.43 0.22
CA ILE A 39 -6.90 -11.20 -0.93
C ILE A 39 -7.70 -12.43 -0.47
N CYS A 40 -8.50 -12.97 -1.39
CA CYS A 40 -9.18 -14.25 -1.24
C CYS A 40 -8.41 -15.32 -2.01
N VAL A 41 -7.95 -16.34 -1.30
CA VAL A 41 -7.39 -17.57 -1.85
C VAL A 41 -8.37 -18.71 -1.61
N GLU A 42 -8.70 -19.47 -2.65
CA GLU A 42 -9.57 -20.64 -2.57
C GLU A 42 -8.92 -21.75 -3.41
N GLU A 43 -8.75 -22.95 -2.85
CA GLU A 43 -8.12 -24.09 -3.55
C GLU A 43 -6.76 -23.74 -4.21
N GLU A 44 -5.91 -23.01 -3.48
CA GLU A 44 -4.62 -22.48 -3.98
C GLU A 44 -4.70 -21.47 -5.13
N ILE A 45 -5.90 -21.03 -5.50
CA ILE A 45 -6.13 -20.00 -6.51
C ILE A 45 -6.31 -18.64 -5.84
N LEU A 46 -5.60 -17.61 -6.34
CA LEU A 46 -5.90 -16.21 -6.03
C LEU A 46 -7.24 -15.86 -6.69
N LYS A 47 -8.33 -16.13 -5.99
CA LYS A 47 -9.70 -15.93 -6.48
C LYS A 47 -10.02 -14.46 -6.67
N ASN A 48 -9.68 -13.63 -5.67
CA ASN A 48 -10.04 -12.22 -5.67
C ASN A 48 -8.97 -11.36 -4.99
N HIS A 49 -8.43 -10.39 -5.74
CA HIS A 49 -7.37 -9.47 -5.26
C HIS A 49 -7.85 -8.39 -4.27
N SER A 50 -9.16 -8.33 -4.02
CA SER A 50 -9.83 -7.32 -3.19
C SER A 50 -10.74 -7.91 -2.12
N SER A 51 -10.81 -9.25 -2.03
CA SER A 51 -11.74 -9.97 -1.16
C SER A 51 -13.19 -9.48 -1.30
N GLY A 52 -13.63 -9.27 -2.55
CA GLY A 52 -14.98 -8.77 -2.84
C GLY A 52 -15.17 -7.32 -2.40
N HIS A 53 -14.16 -6.46 -2.57
CA HIS A 53 -14.16 -5.08 -2.07
C HIS A 53 -14.51 -4.99 -0.57
N ILE A 54 -13.80 -5.77 0.26
CA ILE A 54 -13.94 -5.74 1.72
C ILE A 54 -13.94 -4.29 2.23
N SER A 55 -14.84 -3.99 3.17
CA SER A 55 -14.95 -2.68 3.78
C SER A 55 -13.70 -2.35 4.60
N THR A 56 -13.41 -1.05 4.79
CA THR A 56 -12.25 -0.63 5.59
C THR A 56 -12.41 -1.10 7.04
N GLU A 57 -13.62 -1.06 7.57
CA GLU A 57 -13.96 -1.45 8.94
C GLU A 57 -13.70 -2.94 9.17
N GLU A 58 -14.08 -3.79 8.23
CA GLU A 58 -13.79 -5.23 8.32
C GLU A 58 -12.29 -5.52 8.12
N ALA A 59 -11.66 -4.85 7.17
CA ALA A 59 -10.26 -5.07 6.84
C ALA A 59 -9.33 -4.61 7.97
N ASP A 60 -9.65 -3.50 8.66
CA ASP A 60 -8.89 -3.00 9.81
C ASP A 60 -8.79 -4.06 10.91
N VAL A 61 -9.90 -4.75 11.23
CA VAL A 61 -9.90 -5.84 12.23
C VAL A 61 -8.86 -6.90 11.88
N LEU A 62 -8.78 -7.31 10.62
CA LEU A 62 -7.83 -8.34 10.18
C LEU A 62 -6.39 -7.83 10.20
N ILE A 63 -6.15 -6.59 9.80
CA ILE A 63 -4.81 -5.99 9.79
C ILE A 63 -4.28 -5.77 11.21
N GLN A 64 -5.11 -5.30 12.14
CA GLN A 64 -4.73 -5.19 13.55
C GLN A 64 -4.42 -6.57 14.15
N PHE A 65 -5.22 -7.58 13.83
CA PHE A 65 -4.95 -8.95 14.26
C PHE A 65 -3.60 -9.47 13.72
N LEU A 66 -3.30 -9.25 12.45
CA LEU A 66 -1.99 -9.61 11.88
C LEU A 66 -0.84 -8.80 12.49
N GLN A 67 -1.04 -7.51 12.78
CA GLN A 67 -0.06 -6.70 13.49
C GLN A 67 0.22 -7.26 14.89
N GLU A 68 -0.79 -7.71 15.61
CA GLU A 68 -0.63 -8.34 16.93
C GLU A 68 0.13 -9.68 16.85
N LYS A 69 -0.19 -10.51 15.85
CA LYS A 69 0.35 -11.88 15.74
C LYS A 69 1.70 -11.98 15.03
N LEU A 70 1.93 -11.15 14.02
CA LEU A 70 3.08 -11.24 13.12
C LEU A 70 3.95 -9.97 13.16
N GLY A 71 3.43 -8.86 13.68
CA GLY A 71 4.17 -7.61 13.81
C GLY A 71 5.21 -7.66 14.93
N ASN A 72 6.28 -6.89 14.75
CA ASN A 72 7.38 -6.72 15.71
C ASN A 72 8.21 -5.48 15.34
N ASP A 73 9.38 -5.29 15.96
CA ASP A 73 10.29 -4.17 15.67
C ASP A 73 10.77 -4.10 14.21
N ARG A 74 10.70 -5.23 13.50
CA ARG A 74 11.09 -5.36 12.09
C ARG A 74 9.91 -5.24 11.15
N VAL A 75 8.77 -5.85 11.47
CA VAL A 75 7.61 -5.99 10.59
C VAL A 75 6.42 -5.21 11.16
N ARG A 76 5.88 -4.27 10.38
CA ARG A 76 4.70 -3.50 10.77
C ARG A 76 3.66 -3.48 9.67
N PHE A 77 2.43 -3.83 10.02
CA PHE A 77 1.24 -3.69 9.20
C PHE A 77 0.53 -2.40 9.58
N HIS A 78 0.05 -1.67 8.58
CA HIS A 78 -0.76 -0.47 8.79
C HIS A 78 -2.03 -0.55 7.94
N SER A 79 -3.16 -0.31 8.58
CA SER A 79 -4.45 -0.25 7.90
C SER A 79 -4.48 0.93 6.93
N GLY A 80 -4.74 0.64 5.66
CA GLY A 80 -5.14 1.62 4.67
C GLY A 80 -6.64 1.56 4.42
N VAL A 81 -7.04 1.60 3.14
CA VAL A 81 -8.44 1.74 2.72
C VAL A 81 -8.92 0.49 2.00
N GLN A 82 -10.09 -0.02 2.40
CA GLN A 82 -10.66 -1.27 1.89
C GLN A 82 -9.64 -2.40 2.00
N TYR A 83 -9.28 -3.05 0.89
CA TYR A 83 -8.31 -4.14 0.82
C TYR A 83 -6.85 -3.67 0.68
N ARG A 84 -6.58 -2.37 0.63
CA ARG A 84 -5.26 -1.81 0.30
C ARG A 84 -4.60 -1.27 1.57
N HIS A 85 -3.64 -2.03 2.10
CA HIS A 85 -2.92 -1.73 3.33
C HIS A 85 -1.43 -1.54 3.05
N LEU A 86 -0.65 -1.37 4.11
CA LEU A 86 0.79 -1.16 4.03
C LEU A 86 1.51 -2.21 4.88
N LEU A 87 2.61 -2.74 4.34
CA LEU A 87 3.60 -3.52 5.09
C LEU A 87 4.92 -2.75 5.09
N VAL A 88 5.48 -2.51 6.27
CA VAL A 88 6.80 -1.89 6.45
C VAL A 88 7.75 -2.92 7.06
N ILE A 89 8.91 -3.10 6.42
CA ILE A 89 9.96 -4.02 6.84
C ILE A 89 11.25 -3.22 7.07
N LYS A 90 11.73 -3.21 8.32
CA LYS A 90 13.04 -2.67 8.66
C LYS A 90 14.14 -3.63 8.18
N GLY A 91 15.14 -3.09 7.48
CA GLY A 91 16.22 -3.86 6.87
C GLY A 91 15.78 -4.72 5.68
N GLY A 92 14.59 -4.47 5.10
CA GLY A 92 14.14 -5.18 3.91
C GLY A 92 14.90 -4.75 2.66
N ASN A 93 15.08 -5.68 1.71
CA ASN A 93 15.69 -5.41 0.41
C ASN A 93 14.63 -5.32 -0.70
N LYS A 94 14.53 -4.16 -1.37
CA LYS A 94 13.54 -3.95 -2.44
C LYS A 94 13.81 -4.71 -3.74
N GLN A 95 14.98 -5.32 -3.91
CA GLN A 95 15.38 -6.08 -5.10
C GLN A 95 14.72 -7.47 -5.13
N ILE A 96 13.40 -7.48 -5.05
CA ILE A 96 12.54 -8.65 -5.09
C ILE A 96 11.50 -8.45 -6.18
N ASP A 97 11.14 -9.54 -6.85
CA ASP A 97 10.03 -9.61 -7.78
C ASP A 97 8.74 -9.89 -7.01
N CYS A 98 7.73 -9.06 -7.25
CA CYS A 98 6.44 -9.15 -6.60
C CYS A 98 5.34 -9.01 -7.65
N THR A 99 4.45 -10.00 -7.71
CA THR A 99 3.32 -9.98 -8.64
C THR A 99 2.22 -9.05 -8.11
N PRO A 100 1.77 -8.02 -8.84
CA PRO A 100 0.60 -7.24 -8.45
C PRO A 100 -0.66 -8.12 -8.49
N PRO A 101 -1.46 -8.21 -7.41
CA PRO A 101 -2.51 -9.23 -7.30
C PRO A 101 -3.67 -9.00 -8.28
N HIS A 102 -3.84 -7.76 -8.77
CA HIS A 102 -4.88 -7.40 -9.74
C HIS A 102 -4.55 -7.82 -11.18
N ASP A 103 -3.29 -8.17 -11.47
CA ASP A 103 -2.86 -8.62 -12.80
C ASP A 103 -3.04 -10.13 -13.00
N VAL A 104 -3.28 -10.88 -11.90
CA VAL A 104 -3.27 -12.35 -11.87
C VAL A 104 -4.50 -12.97 -11.18
N PRO A 105 -5.74 -12.46 -11.39
CA PRO A 105 -6.91 -13.14 -10.85
C PRO A 105 -7.05 -14.54 -11.45
N LEU A 106 -7.55 -15.48 -10.63
CA LEU A 106 -7.82 -16.87 -11.01
C LEU A 106 -6.55 -17.66 -11.43
N LYS A 107 -5.39 -17.31 -10.86
CA LYS A 107 -4.13 -18.04 -11.04
C LYS A 107 -3.71 -18.72 -9.73
N PRO A 108 -2.96 -19.84 -9.80
CA PRO A 108 -2.34 -20.44 -8.63
C PRO A 108 -1.41 -19.45 -7.93
N PHE A 109 -1.55 -19.26 -6.62
CA PHE A 109 -0.76 -18.24 -5.91
C PHE A 109 0.71 -18.66 -5.72
N GLY A 110 0.98 -19.96 -5.52
CA GLY A 110 2.31 -20.49 -5.21
C GLY A 110 3.41 -20.05 -6.18
N PRO A 111 3.25 -20.24 -7.51
CA PRO A 111 4.24 -19.79 -8.51
C PRO A 111 4.46 -18.27 -8.58
N LEU A 112 3.52 -17.49 -8.01
CA LEU A 112 3.48 -16.02 -8.04
C LEU A 112 4.00 -15.37 -6.76
N MET A 113 4.37 -16.19 -5.76
CA MET A 113 5.02 -15.76 -4.53
C MET A 113 6.35 -15.03 -4.81
N VAL A 114 6.82 -14.28 -3.82
CA VAL A 114 7.93 -13.33 -3.96
C VAL A 114 9.23 -14.08 -4.29
N LYS A 115 9.99 -13.53 -5.24
CA LYS A 115 11.29 -14.07 -5.65
C LYS A 115 12.36 -13.02 -5.45
N ALA A 116 13.52 -13.41 -4.93
CA ALA A 116 14.65 -12.52 -4.89
C ALA A 116 15.22 -12.29 -6.30
N LEU A 117 15.52 -11.05 -6.65
CA LEU A 117 16.20 -10.72 -7.91
C LEU A 117 17.72 -10.81 -7.75
N VAL A 118 18.21 -10.74 -6.51
CA VAL A 118 19.63 -10.85 -6.14
C VAL A 118 19.77 -11.66 -4.85
N PRO A 119 20.92 -12.34 -4.61
CA PRO A 119 21.12 -13.15 -3.41
C PRO A 119 20.90 -12.41 -2.09
N GLU A 120 21.28 -11.13 -2.02
CA GLU A 120 21.13 -10.27 -0.83
C GLU A 120 19.67 -9.95 -0.50
N ALA A 121 18.73 -10.24 -1.41
CA ALA A 121 17.31 -10.04 -1.20
C ALA A 121 16.57 -11.34 -0.80
N GLN A 122 17.26 -12.48 -0.76
CA GLN A 122 16.67 -13.78 -0.44
C GLN A 122 15.99 -13.80 0.92
N GLU A 123 16.67 -13.28 1.94
CA GLU A 123 16.11 -13.21 3.30
C GLU A 123 14.81 -12.38 3.36
N THR A 124 14.73 -11.31 2.56
CA THR A 124 13.51 -10.49 2.48
C THR A 124 12.39 -11.22 1.75
N ALA A 125 12.70 -11.92 0.64
CA ALA A 125 11.72 -12.72 -0.09
C ALA A 125 11.16 -13.84 0.80
N ASP A 126 12.02 -14.55 1.53
CA ASP A 126 11.65 -15.63 2.45
C ASP A 126 10.75 -15.11 3.57
N LEU A 127 11.12 -13.99 4.20
CA LEU A 127 10.30 -13.35 5.24
C LEU A 127 8.91 -12.99 4.71
N ILE A 128 8.82 -12.39 3.52
CA ILE A 128 7.51 -12.00 2.96
C ILE A 128 6.67 -13.23 2.65
N ASN A 129 7.27 -14.28 2.07
CA ASN A 129 6.59 -15.53 1.77
C ASN A 129 6.11 -16.23 3.04
N GLU A 130 6.91 -16.22 4.11
CA GLU A 130 6.51 -16.71 5.43
C GLU A 130 5.30 -15.94 5.98
N LEU A 131 5.32 -14.59 5.90
CA LEU A 131 4.19 -13.76 6.33
C LEU A 131 2.92 -14.03 5.52
N ILE A 132 3.03 -14.25 4.21
CA ILE A 132 1.89 -14.64 3.35
C ILE A 132 1.28 -15.95 3.86
N LEU A 133 2.09 -17.00 4.03
CA LEU A 133 1.59 -18.31 4.44
C LEU A 133 1.03 -18.29 5.87
N LYS A 134 1.72 -17.65 6.82
CA LYS A 134 1.23 -17.49 8.19
C LYS A 134 -0.07 -16.69 8.25
N SER A 135 -0.25 -15.69 7.38
CA SER A 135 -1.53 -14.98 7.31
C SER A 135 -2.67 -15.92 6.91
N GLN A 136 -2.42 -16.89 6.02
CA GLN A 136 -3.44 -17.87 5.64
C GLN A 136 -3.83 -18.78 6.80
N GLU A 137 -2.85 -19.27 7.55
CA GLU A 137 -3.08 -20.06 8.75
C GLU A 137 -3.91 -19.28 9.80
N LEU A 138 -3.54 -18.02 10.06
CA LEU A 138 -4.17 -17.18 11.07
C LEU A 138 -5.57 -16.70 10.66
N LEU A 139 -5.77 -16.37 9.39
CA LEU A 139 -7.01 -15.74 8.92
C LEU A 139 -8.10 -16.74 8.52
N LYS A 140 -7.74 -18.00 8.22
CA LYS A 140 -8.68 -19.04 7.78
C LYS A 140 -9.86 -19.19 8.74
N ASP A 141 -9.58 -19.26 10.04
CA ASP A 141 -10.60 -19.50 11.08
C ASP A 141 -10.97 -18.22 11.85
N HIS A 142 -10.53 -17.05 11.37
CA HIS A 142 -10.86 -15.78 12.03
C HIS A 142 -12.39 -15.54 11.98
N PRO A 143 -13.05 -15.15 13.09
CA PRO A 143 -14.51 -15.00 13.16
C PRO A 143 -15.12 -14.12 12.07
N LEU A 144 -14.39 -13.07 11.67
CA LEU A 144 -14.80 -12.21 10.56
C LEU A 144 -14.87 -12.96 9.23
N ASN A 145 -13.88 -13.80 8.90
CA ASN A 145 -13.90 -14.58 7.66
C ASN A 145 -14.97 -15.67 7.69
N LEU A 146 -15.19 -16.30 8.84
CA LEU A 146 -16.30 -17.25 9.03
C LEU A 146 -17.66 -16.58 8.78
N LYS A 147 -17.85 -15.37 9.30
CA LYS A 147 -19.05 -14.55 9.05
C LYS A 147 -19.20 -14.21 7.57
N ARG A 148 -18.13 -13.73 6.92
CA ARG A 148 -18.14 -13.40 5.48
C ARG A 148 -18.55 -14.61 4.63
N MET A 149 -17.99 -15.78 4.94
CA MET A 149 -18.31 -17.03 4.26
C MET A 149 -19.78 -17.42 4.45
N ALA A 150 -20.32 -17.31 5.67
CA ALA A 150 -21.74 -17.57 5.95
C ALA A 150 -22.69 -16.60 5.21
N GLU A 151 -22.23 -15.38 4.91
CA GLU A 151 -22.94 -14.38 4.11
C GLU A 151 -22.72 -14.55 2.59
N GLY A 152 -21.98 -15.58 2.16
CA GLY A 152 -21.67 -15.80 0.74
C GLY A 152 -20.67 -14.79 0.14
N LYS A 153 -19.92 -14.07 0.97
CA LYS A 153 -18.89 -13.11 0.55
C LYS A 153 -17.52 -13.80 0.46
N ASP A 154 -16.69 -13.33 -0.46
CA ASP A 154 -15.27 -13.71 -0.52
C ASP A 154 -14.57 -13.36 0.80
N THR A 155 -13.77 -14.29 1.32
CA THR A 155 -12.97 -14.09 2.53
C THR A 155 -11.74 -13.23 2.24
N ALA A 156 -11.17 -12.66 3.29
CA ALA A 156 -9.88 -11.97 3.29
C ALA A 156 -8.90 -12.85 4.08
N ASN A 157 -8.43 -13.92 3.44
CA ASN A 157 -7.70 -14.99 4.09
C ASN A 157 -6.21 -15.03 3.75
N SER A 158 -5.68 -14.09 2.97
CA SER A 158 -4.23 -13.97 2.78
C SER A 158 -3.85 -12.51 2.64
N ILE A 159 -2.69 -12.14 3.17
CA ILE A 159 -2.01 -10.93 2.73
C ILE A 159 -1.32 -11.15 1.39
N TRP A 160 -1.08 -10.06 0.67
CA TRP A 160 -0.30 -10.07 -0.55
C TRP A 160 0.53 -8.79 -0.68
N PRO A 161 1.77 -8.77 -0.16
CA PRO A 161 2.68 -7.64 -0.29
C PRO A 161 3.24 -7.47 -1.71
N TRP A 162 3.26 -6.25 -2.22
CA TRP A 162 3.81 -5.93 -3.55
C TRP A 162 4.23 -4.47 -3.71
N SER A 163 4.98 -4.18 -4.78
CA SER A 163 5.58 -2.87 -5.07
C SER A 163 6.45 -2.33 -3.91
N PRO A 164 7.51 -3.07 -3.53
CA PRO A 164 8.45 -2.62 -2.51
C PRO A 164 9.20 -1.37 -2.95
N GLY A 165 9.61 -0.58 -1.96
CA GLY A 165 10.45 0.58 -2.18
C GLY A 165 10.99 1.16 -0.89
N TYR A 166 12.01 2.00 -1.01
CA TYR A 166 12.50 2.83 0.08
C TYR A 166 11.86 4.22 0.04
N ARG A 167 12.16 5.04 1.05
CA ARG A 167 11.85 6.47 0.99
C ARG A 167 12.40 7.08 -0.32
N PRO A 168 11.55 7.69 -1.17
CA PRO A 168 12.01 8.39 -2.37
C PRO A 168 13.00 9.50 -2.05
N GLN A 169 14.13 9.53 -2.75
CA GLN A 169 15.08 10.64 -2.70
C GLN A 169 14.62 11.75 -3.64
N MET A 170 13.53 12.43 -3.25
CA MET A 170 12.96 13.53 -4.03
C MET A 170 13.45 14.87 -3.48
N PRO A 171 14.06 15.74 -4.31
CA PRO A 171 14.25 17.13 -3.91
C PRO A 171 12.88 17.80 -3.73
N LEU A 172 12.80 18.79 -2.84
CA LEU A 172 11.56 19.55 -2.69
C LEU A 172 11.25 20.29 -3.99
N LEU A 173 9.97 20.55 -4.26
CA LEU A 173 9.58 21.27 -5.45
C LEU A 173 10.21 22.67 -5.49
N ALA A 174 10.37 23.31 -4.32
CA ALA A 174 11.02 24.60 -4.16
C ALA A 174 12.53 24.56 -4.44
N ASP A 175 13.20 23.43 -4.20
CA ASP A 175 14.64 23.27 -4.51
C ASP A 175 14.85 23.17 -6.03
N THR A 176 13.92 22.49 -6.72
CA THR A 176 13.96 22.33 -8.18
C THR A 176 13.50 23.60 -8.90
N PHE A 177 12.50 24.29 -8.35
CA PHE A 177 11.93 25.52 -8.88
C PHE A 177 11.93 26.61 -7.79
N PRO A 178 13.03 27.35 -7.61
CA PRO A 178 13.18 28.34 -6.53
C PRO A 178 12.15 29.48 -6.53
N GLN A 179 11.45 29.69 -7.64
CA GLN A 179 10.32 30.61 -7.76
C GLN A 179 9.07 30.12 -7.01
N VAL A 180 8.94 28.81 -6.78
CA VAL A 180 7.84 28.20 -6.02
C VAL A 180 8.17 28.30 -4.53
N LYS A 181 7.58 29.28 -3.85
CA LYS A 181 7.81 29.50 -2.40
C LYS A 181 6.95 28.63 -1.50
N ARG A 182 5.77 28.25 -1.97
CA ARG A 182 4.80 27.40 -1.26
C ARG A 182 3.90 26.73 -2.27
N GLY A 183 3.39 25.55 -1.94
CA GLY A 183 2.44 24.82 -2.76
C GLY A 183 1.61 23.84 -1.94
N ALA A 184 0.54 23.35 -2.55
CA ALA A 184 -0.35 22.39 -1.95
C ALA A 184 -0.73 21.28 -2.94
N VAL A 185 -1.09 20.13 -2.40
CA VAL A 185 -1.68 19.02 -3.15
C VAL A 185 -3.09 18.78 -2.62
N ILE A 186 -4.07 18.73 -3.54
CA ILE A 186 -5.46 18.38 -3.27
C ILE A 186 -5.74 17.12 -4.08
N SER A 187 -5.85 15.97 -3.40
CA SER A 187 -6.14 14.71 -4.06
C SER A 187 -6.90 13.76 -3.13
N ALA A 188 -7.81 13.00 -3.72
CA ALA A 188 -8.44 11.84 -3.08
C ALA A 188 -7.63 10.54 -3.29
N VAL A 189 -6.69 10.55 -4.23
CA VAL A 189 -5.85 9.40 -4.55
C VAL A 189 -4.58 9.46 -3.71
N ASP A 190 -4.39 8.43 -2.90
CA ASP A 190 -3.29 8.27 -1.94
C ASP A 190 -1.91 8.45 -2.58
N LEU A 191 -1.69 7.82 -3.74
CA LEU A 191 -0.45 7.95 -4.51
C LEU A 191 -0.06 9.41 -4.78
N ILE A 192 -1.04 10.26 -5.14
CA ILE A 192 -0.81 11.67 -5.45
C ILE A 192 -0.53 12.47 -4.17
N ASN A 193 -1.20 12.14 -3.07
CA ASN A 193 -0.91 12.72 -1.76
C ASN A 193 0.50 12.39 -1.29
N GLY A 194 0.97 11.15 -1.49
CA GLY A 194 2.34 10.74 -1.20
C GLY A 194 3.37 11.48 -2.02
N ILE A 195 3.15 11.64 -3.32
CA ILE A 195 4.03 12.44 -4.19
C ILE A 195 4.10 13.89 -3.70
N GLY A 196 2.96 14.50 -3.38
CA GLY A 196 2.93 15.87 -2.88
C GLY A 196 3.65 16.02 -1.53
N TYR A 197 3.50 15.06 -0.63
CA TYR A 197 4.24 15.02 0.64
C TYR A 197 5.76 15.03 0.42
N TYR A 198 6.30 14.10 -0.38
CA TYR A 198 7.73 14.04 -0.67
C TYR A 198 8.24 15.23 -1.49
N ALA A 199 7.37 15.90 -2.25
CA ALA A 199 7.70 17.15 -2.94
C ALA A 199 7.66 18.40 -2.04
N GLY A 200 7.34 18.26 -0.74
CA GLY A 200 7.23 19.38 0.20
C GLY A 200 5.95 20.19 0.07
N LEU A 201 4.91 19.65 -0.55
CA LEU A 201 3.62 20.31 -0.72
C LEU A 201 2.72 20.05 0.47
N ARG A 202 1.99 21.09 0.91
CA ARG A 202 0.97 20.96 1.93
C ARG A 202 -0.20 20.11 1.40
N ARG A 203 -0.48 18.98 2.05
CA ARG A 203 -1.66 18.17 1.73
C ARG A 203 -2.92 18.86 2.25
N ILE A 204 -3.94 18.98 1.41
CA ILE A 204 -5.23 19.56 1.77
C ILE A 204 -6.30 18.47 1.59
N ALA A 205 -6.84 18.00 2.72
CA ALA A 205 -8.02 17.14 2.71
C ALA A 205 -9.25 17.97 2.34
N VAL A 206 -10.10 17.42 1.47
CA VAL A 206 -11.31 18.08 0.99
C VAL A 206 -12.48 17.16 1.22
N GLU A 207 -13.49 17.66 1.93
CA GLU A 207 -14.72 16.91 2.19
C GLU A 207 -15.43 16.55 0.88
N GLY A 208 -15.82 15.28 0.75
CA GLY A 208 -16.42 14.73 -0.47
C GLY A 208 -15.43 14.42 -1.59
N ALA A 209 -14.11 14.59 -1.39
CA ALA A 209 -13.12 14.16 -2.36
C ALA A 209 -12.92 12.64 -2.32
N THR A 210 -13.64 11.90 -3.17
CA THR A 210 -13.62 10.42 -3.18
C THR A 210 -12.68 9.83 -4.22
N GLY A 211 -12.34 10.60 -5.26
CA GLY A 211 -11.57 10.08 -6.41
C GLY A 211 -12.37 9.16 -7.33
N LEU A 212 -13.68 9.06 -7.09
CA LEU A 212 -14.64 8.32 -7.91
C LEU A 212 -15.57 9.31 -8.65
N TYR A 213 -16.51 8.79 -9.43
CA TYR A 213 -17.48 9.59 -10.20
C TYR A 213 -18.34 10.52 -9.31
N ASN A 214 -18.52 10.16 -8.03
CA ASN A 214 -19.28 10.93 -7.05
C ASN A 214 -18.41 11.94 -6.26
N THR A 215 -17.18 12.22 -6.69
CA THR A 215 -16.31 13.18 -6.00
C THR A 215 -16.90 14.59 -6.06
N ASN A 216 -16.79 15.34 -4.97
CA ASN A 216 -17.18 16.75 -4.93
C ASN A 216 -16.11 17.61 -5.63
N TYR A 217 -16.40 18.10 -6.83
CA TYR A 217 -15.47 18.89 -7.63
C TYR A 217 -15.41 20.34 -7.16
N GLU A 218 -16.56 20.90 -6.77
CA GLU A 218 -16.72 22.26 -6.29
C GLU A 218 -15.86 22.53 -5.05
N ASN A 219 -15.87 21.60 -4.08
CA ASN A 219 -15.06 21.70 -2.88
C ASN A 219 -13.56 21.64 -3.19
N LYS A 220 -13.13 20.86 -4.19
CA LYS A 220 -11.72 20.81 -4.63
C LYS A 220 -11.28 22.15 -5.21
N VAL A 221 -12.12 22.75 -6.07
CA VAL A 221 -11.86 24.08 -6.66
C VAL A 221 -11.84 25.17 -5.57
N ALA A 222 -12.79 25.13 -4.65
CA ALA A 222 -12.85 26.06 -3.53
C ALA A 222 -11.60 25.96 -2.64
N ALA A 223 -11.14 24.74 -2.34
CA ALA A 223 -9.91 24.51 -1.57
C ALA A 223 -8.67 25.04 -2.29
N ALA A 224 -8.58 24.89 -3.62
CA ALA A 224 -7.45 25.40 -4.41
C ALA A 224 -7.39 26.93 -4.46
N SER A 225 -8.54 27.60 -4.31
CA SER A 225 -8.67 29.05 -4.37
C SER A 225 -8.40 29.75 -3.04
N LYS A 226 -8.32 29.01 -1.92
CA LYS A 226 -7.96 29.53 -0.59
C LYS A 226 -6.45 29.79 -0.51
N ARG A 227 -6.06 31.06 -0.32
CA ARG A 227 -4.68 31.55 -0.26
C ARG A 227 -3.96 31.27 1.06
#